data_AF-A0A819SGT6-F1
#
_entry.id   AF-A0A819SGT6-F1
#
_cell.length_a   1.000
_cell.length_b   1.000
_cell.length_c   1.000
_cell.angle_alpha   90.00
_cell.angle_beta   90.00
_cell.angle_gamma   90.00
#
_symmetry.space_group_name_H-M   'P 1'
#
loop_
_entity.id
_entity.type
_entity.pdbx_description
1 polymer ?
#
loop_
_entity_poly.entity_id
_entity_poly.type
_entity_poly.pdbx_seq_one_letter_code
_entity_poly.pdbx_strand_id
1 'polypeptide(L)'
;MGATSQFTPILIPRDADGFVKSFTFSIYNSPEGSEACAFFQEYGFVVISNVFTPEQCTDTISDIWNVIESLVTQSVRNDEQLWTQKLWSKTGILDEGIVGWESLWTRQILFNRQNPALHTAFASVLRTENLLVSHDRYGMFRPTKEHPERSTMTNLHLDMNPWLYIDRLF
;
A
#
# COMPACT_ATOMS: atom_id res chain seq x y z
N MET A 1 -2.42 43.57 2.81
CA MET A 1 -1.89 42.96 1.58
C MET A 1 -1.54 41.52 1.91
N GLY A 2 -2.40 40.57 1.54
CA GLY A 2 -2.13 39.15 1.79
C GLY A 2 -1.14 38.65 0.75
N ALA A 3 0.03 38.17 1.17
CA ALA A 3 0.96 37.51 0.28
C ALA A 3 0.30 36.23 -0.24
N THR A 4 0.01 36.17 -1.53
CA THR A 4 -0.32 34.92 -2.21
C THR A 4 0.96 34.10 -2.29
N SER A 5 1.11 33.07 -1.46
CA SER A 5 2.17 32.09 -1.65
C SER A 5 1.84 31.27 -2.90
N GLN A 6 2.77 31.23 -3.85
CA GLN A 6 2.66 30.35 -5.00
C GLN A 6 3.27 29.00 -4.60
N PHE A 7 2.45 27.95 -4.58
CA PHE A 7 2.96 26.60 -4.37
C PHE A 7 3.72 26.16 -5.62
N THR A 8 5.00 25.86 -5.46
CA THR A 8 5.81 25.23 -6.50
C THR A 8 5.91 23.75 -6.17
N PRO A 9 5.30 22.86 -6.96
CA PRO A 9 5.40 21.43 -6.71
C PRO A 9 6.84 20.96 -6.84
N ILE A 10 7.26 20.08 -5.93
CA ILE A 10 8.55 19.41 -6.04
C ILE A 10 8.48 18.43 -7.21
N LEU A 11 9.48 18.45 -8.09
CA LEU A 11 9.55 17.53 -9.23
C LEU A 11 10.01 16.16 -8.76
N ILE A 12 9.12 15.17 -8.87
CA ILE A 12 9.40 13.78 -8.49
C ILE A 12 10.19 13.09 -9.62
N PRO A 13 11.36 12.49 -9.34
CA PRO A 13 12.11 11.71 -10.32
C PRO A 13 11.31 10.54 -10.90
N ARG A 14 11.36 10.38 -12.22
CA ARG A 14 10.68 9.29 -12.94
C ARG A 14 11.67 8.38 -13.66
N ASP A 15 11.26 7.13 -13.90
CA ASP A 15 11.98 6.19 -14.74
C ASP A 15 11.65 6.38 -16.24
N ALA A 16 12.20 5.52 -17.09
CA ALA A 16 12.06 5.60 -18.54
C ALA A 16 10.61 5.38 -19.02
N ASP A 17 9.80 4.67 -18.24
CA ASP A 17 8.39 4.36 -18.54
C ASP A 17 7.45 5.44 -17.98
N GLY A 18 8.00 6.43 -17.27
CA GLY A 18 7.26 7.53 -16.68
C GLY A 18 6.66 7.22 -15.30
N PHE A 19 6.98 6.09 -14.69
CA PHE A 19 6.64 5.82 -13.28
C PHE A 19 7.62 6.54 -12.36
N VAL A 20 7.31 6.62 -11.07
CA VAL A 20 8.25 7.17 -10.08
C VAL A 20 9.48 6.27 -9.99
N LYS A 21 10.68 6.86 -9.88
CA LYS A 21 11.92 6.12 -9.64
C LYS A 21 11.72 5.09 -8.52
N SER A 22 12.05 3.84 -8.80
CA SER A 22 12.04 2.76 -7.81
C SER A 22 13.45 2.32 -7.45
N PHE A 23 13.58 1.67 -6.30
CA PHE A 23 14.84 1.13 -5.79
C PHE A 23 14.75 -0.39 -5.68
N THR A 24 15.87 -1.07 -5.88
CA THR A 24 15.99 -2.52 -5.67
C THR A 24 17.27 -2.79 -4.91
N PHE A 25 17.17 -3.50 -3.79
CA PHE A 25 18.32 -3.92 -2.99
C PHE A 25 17.92 -5.10 -2.11
N SER A 26 18.88 -5.94 -1.77
CA SER A 26 18.65 -7.17 -0.99
C SER A 26 19.36 -7.17 0.36
N ILE A 27 20.11 -6.12 0.69
CA ILE A 27 20.86 -6.02 1.94
C ILE A 27 20.57 -4.69 2.63
N TYR A 28 20.48 -4.76 3.95
CA TYR A 28 20.41 -3.60 4.82
C TYR A 28 21.71 -2.79 4.74
N ASN A 29 21.61 -1.46 4.86
CA ASN A 29 22.75 -0.52 4.74
C ASN A 29 23.51 -0.58 3.40
N SER A 30 22.86 -1.03 2.32
CA SER A 30 23.38 -0.81 0.97
C SER A 30 23.44 0.69 0.62
N PRO A 31 24.31 1.08 -0.34
CA PRO A 31 24.25 2.41 -0.95
C PRO A 31 22.86 2.74 -1.49
N GLU A 32 22.23 1.80 -2.20
CA GLU A 32 20.89 1.94 -2.77
C GLU A 32 19.81 2.11 -1.68
N GLY A 33 19.93 1.37 -0.58
CA GLY A 33 19.05 1.55 0.59
C GLY A 33 19.23 2.92 1.25
N SER A 34 20.43 3.48 1.21
CA SER A 34 20.70 4.83 1.71
C SER A 34 20.15 5.91 0.77
N GLU A 35 20.22 5.70 -0.55
CA GLU A 35 19.52 6.56 -1.53
C GLU A 35 18.00 6.50 -1.36
N ALA A 36 17.43 5.31 -1.12
CA ALA A 36 16.01 5.14 -0.87
C ALA A 36 15.56 5.88 0.40
N CYS A 37 16.36 5.85 1.46
CA CYS A 37 16.13 6.64 2.67
C CYS A 37 16.17 8.15 2.39
N ALA A 38 17.19 8.63 1.67
CA ALA A 38 17.28 10.05 1.29
C ALA A 38 16.08 10.48 0.42
N PHE A 39 15.63 9.63 -0.49
CA PHE A 39 14.43 9.87 -1.29
C PHE A 39 13.18 9.97 -0.41
N PHE A 40 13.02 9.06 0.55
CA PHE A 40 11.91 9.10 1.51
C PHE A 40 11.91 10.40 2.34
N GLN A 41 13.09 10.86 2.78
CA GLN A 41 13.22 12.11 3.55
C GLN A 41 12.86 13.36 2.75
N GLU A 42 13.21 13.39 1.45
CA GLU A 42 12.92 14.53 0.57
C GLU A 42 11.44 14.58 0.15
N TYR A 43 10.87 13.43 -0.25
CA TYR A 43 9.55 13.39 -0.89
C TYR A 43 8.43 12.86 0.02
N GLY A 44 8.75 12.27 1.17
CA GLY A 44 7.77 11.69 2.10
C GLY A 44 7.24 10.31 1.70
N PHE A 45 7.75 9.71 0.63
CA PHE A 45 7.40 8.35 0.18
C PHE A 45 8.58 7.72 -0.58
N VAL A 46 8.54 6.40 -0.79
CA VAL A 46 9.54 5.67 -1.58
C VAL A 46 8.93 4.43 -2.22
N VAL A 47 9.43 4.04 -3.39
CA VAL A 47 9.01 2.82 -4.10
C VAL A 47 10.14 1.81 -4.09
N ILE A 48 9.92 0.65 -3.47
CA ILE A 48 10.86 -0.48 -3.49
C ILE A 48 10.30 -1.58 -4.37
N SER A 49 11.02 -1.92 -5.43
CA SER A 49 10.62 -2.91 -6.41
C SER A 49 11.18 -4.30 -6.07
N ASN A 50 10.52 -5.34 -6.59
CA ASN A 50 10.96 -6.73 -6.48
C ASN A 50 11.15 -7.24 -5.05
N VAL A 51 10.35 -6.72 -4.10
CA VAL A 51 10.33 -7.20 -2.70
C VAL A 51 9.76 -8.62 -2.61
N PHE A 52 8.71 -8.89 -3.39
CA PHE A 52 8.08 -10.20 -3.51
C PHE A 52 8.35 -10.79 -4.89
N THR A 53 8.48 -12.12 -4.96
CA THR A 53 8.54 -12.82 -6.25
C THR A 53 7.17 -12.85 -6.91
N PRO A 54 7.08 -13.10 -8.23
CA PRO A 54 5.80 -13.26 -8.92
C PRO A 54 4.88 -14.33 -8.30
N GLU A 55 5.46 -15.42 -7.80
CA GLU A 55 4.73 -16.50 -7.13
C GLU A 55 4.14 -16.00 -5.80
N GLN A 56 4.92 -15.29 -4.98
CA GLN A 56 4.43 -14.72 -3.71
C GLN A 56 3.32 -13.69 -3.94
N CYS A 57 3.43 -12.89 -5.01
CA CYS A 57 2.36 -11.99 -5.42
C CYS A 57 1.10 -12.76 -5.82
N THR A 58 1.24 -13.84 -6.59
CA THR A 58 0.12 -14.71 -7.01
C THR A 58 -0.59 -15.35 -5.81
N ASP A 59 0.19 -15.86 -4.84
CA ASP A 59 -0.36 -16.43 -3.60
C ASP A 59 -1.11 -15.38 -2.78
N THR A 60 -0.58 -14.16 -2.69
CA THR A 60 -1.23 -13.03 -2.00
C THR A 60 -2.54 -12.63 -2.68
N ILE A 61 -2.56 -12.53 -4.01
CA ILE A 61 -3.78 -12.25 -4.78
C ILE A 61 -4.83 -13.34 -4.53
N SER A 62 -4.41 -14.61 -4.53
CA SER A 62 -5.31 -15.73 -4.24
C SER A 62 -5.89 -15.64 -2.83
N ASP A 63 -5.07 -15.27 -1.84
CA ASP A 63 -5.51 -15.09 -0.44
C ASP A 63 -6.50 -13.93 -0.29
N ILE A 64 -6.26 -12.79 -0.96
CA ILE A 64 -7.23 -11.67 -1.02
C ILE A 64 -8.58 -12.16 -1.53
N TRP A 65 -8.58 -12.93 -2.64
CA TRP A 65 -9.82 -13.49 -3.18
C TRP A 65 -10.48 -14.49 -2.24
N ASN A 66 -9.72 -15.34 -1.55
CA ASN A 66 -10.26 -16.26 -0.56
C ASN A 66 -10.99 -15.51 0.57
N VAL A 67 -10.40 -14.39 1.04
CA VAL A 67 -11.03 -13.54 2.05
C VAL A 67 -12.32 -12.93 1.50
N ILE A 68 -12.30 -12.34 0.30
CA ILE A 68 -13.49 -11.75 -0.33
C ILE A 68 -14.60 -12.78 -0.48
N GLU A 69 -14.30 -13.96 -1.04
CA GLU A 69 -15.28 -15.02 -1.28
C GLU A 69 -15.84 -15.60 0.04
N SER A 70 -15.06 -15.59 1.12
CA SER A 70 -15.55 -15.95 2.45
C SER A 70 -16.57 -14.94 3.00
N LEU A 71 -16.39 -13.64 2.71
CA LEU A 71 -17.29 -12.57 3.16
C LEU A 71 -18.59 -12.53 2.35
N VAL A 72 -18.54 -12.84 1.06
CA VAL A 72 -19.73 -12.87 0.19
C VAL A 72 -20.39 -14.25 0.12
N THR A 73 -19.77 -15.28 0.69
CA THR A 73 -20.25 -16.68 0.77
C THR A 73 -20.49 -17.36 -0.59
N GLN A 74 -19.78 -16.93 -1.62
CA GLN A 74 -19.83 -17.51 -2.98
C GLN A 74 -18.55 -17.17 -3.75
N SER A 75 -18.22 -17.97 -4.77
CA SER A 75 -17.11 -17.61 -5.66
C SER A 75 -17.51 -16.45 -6.57
N VAL A 76 -16.62 -15.46 -6.69
CA VAL A 76 -16.84 -14.25 -7.50
C VAL A 76 -15.63 -13.87 -8.34
N ARG A 77 -14.43 -14.41 -8.04
CA ARG A 77 -13.18 -13.93 -8.63
C ARG A 77 -13.11 -14.04 -10.17
N ASN A 78 -13.88 -14.96 -10.75
CA ASN A 78 -13.91 -15.24 -12.18
C ASN A 78 -15.19 -14.75 -12.89
N ASP A 79 -16.06 -14.01 -12.19
CA ASP A 79 -17.30 -13.48 -12.77
C ASP A 79 -17.51 -12.02 -12.32
N GLU A 80 -17.11 -11.11 -13.19
CA GLU A 80 -17.19 -9.66 -12.94
C GLU A 80 -18.64 -9.16 -12.85
N GLN A 81 -19.62 -9.92 -13.36
CA GLN A 81 -21.03 -9.56 -13.22
C GLN A 81 -21.49 -9.66 -11.76
N LEU A 82 -20.79 -10.46 -10.94
CA LEU A 82 -21.07 -10.59 -9.52
C LEU A 82 -20.48 -9.43 -8.71
N TRP A 83 -19.61 -8.60 -9.28
CA TRP A 83 -18.95 -7.47 -8.59
C TRP A 83 -19.87 -6.25 -8.43
N THR A 84 -21.16 -6.52 -8.25
CA THR A 84 -22.22 -5.54 -8.03
C THR A 84 -22.02 -4.80 -6.72
N GLN A 85 -22.54 -3.57 -6.64
CA GLN A 85 -22.55 -2.78 -5.40
C GLN A 85 -23.14 -3.57 -4.21
N LYS A 86 -24.23 -4.30 -4.44
CA LYS A 86 -24.94 -5.08 -3.41
C LYS A 86 -24.09 -6.23 -2.84
N LEU A 87 -23.29 -6.88 -3.68
CA LEU A 87 -22.44 -7.97 -3.21
C LEU A 87 -21.17 -7.42 -2.55
N TRP A 88 -20.56 -6.41 -3.17
CA TRP A 88 -19.32 -5.80 -2.68
C TRP A 88 -19.53 -5.00 -1.38
N SER A 89 -20.73 -4.51 -1.09
CA SER A 89 -21.02 -3.88 0.21
C SER A 89 -20.87 -4.84 1.40
N LYS A 90 -20.76 -6.16 1.15
CA LYS A 90 -20.48 -7.16 2.18
C LYS A 90 -18.98 -7.37 2.43
N THR A 91 -18.11 -6.86 1.56
CA THR A 91 -16.68 -7.17 1.63
C THR A 91 -15.90 -6.27 2.57
N GLY A 92 -16.49 -5.20 3.13
CA GLY A 92 -15.81 -4.29 4.05
C GLY A 92 -16.19 -2.82 3.82
N ILE A 93 -15.20 -1.94 3.93
CA ILE A 93 -15.38 -0.49 3.74
C ILE A 93 -15.27 -0.18 2.26
N LEU A 94 -16.41 -0.34 1.57
CA LEU A 94 -16.52 -0.29 0.12
C LEU A 94 -15.96 1.01 -0.48
N ASP A 95 -16.25 2.14 0.15
CA ASP A 95 -15.89 3.46 -0.36
C ASP A 95 -14.39 3.76 -0.29
N GLU A 96 -13.64 2.98 0.50
CA GLU A 96 -12.19 3.11 0.69
C GLU A 96 -11.42 1.95 0.07
N GLY A 97 -12.12 0.94 -0.47
CA GLY A 97 -11.49 -0.25 -1.04
C GLY A 97 -10.86 -1.17 0.01
N ILE A 98 -11.34 -1.14 1.26
CA ILE A 98 -10.80 -1.98 2.34
C ILE A 98 -11.60 -3.26 2.49
N VAL A 99 -10.90 -4.40 2.58
CA VAL A 99 -11.49 -5.74 2.71
C VAL A 99 -11.56 -6.15 4.17
N GLY A 100 -12.77 -6.38 4.66
CA GLY A 100 -13.08 -6.79 6.02
C GLY A 100 -13.11 -5.65 7.03
N TRP A 101 -13.55 -5.97 8.25
CA TRP A 101 -13.60 -5.06 9.39
C TRP A 101 -12.45 -5.29 10.38
N GLU A 102 -12.02 -6.54 10.52
CA GLU A 102 -11.02 -6.98 11.47
C GLU A 102 -9.66 -7.18 10.81
N SER A 103 -8.58 -7.04 11.59
CA SER A 103 -7.23 -7.41 11.14
C SER A 103 -7.17 -8.88 10.72
N LEU A 104 -6.43 -9.16 9.65
CA LEU A 104 -6.35 -10.50 9.07
C LEU A 104 -5.15 -11.29 9.59
N TRP A 105 -5.37 -12.60 9.74
CA TRP A 105 -4.42 -13.57 10.27
C TRP A 105 -4.26 -14.81 9.37
N THR A 106 -4.58 -14.68 8.08
CA THR A 106 -4.39 -15.77 7.11
C THR A 106 -2.90 -16.16 7.04
N ARG A 107 -2.63 -17.40 6.64
CA ARG A 107 -1.23 -17.86 6.52
C ARG A 107 -0.42 -16.96 5.59
N GLN A 108 -0.99 -16.57 4.45
CA GLN A 108 -0.28 -15.78 3.46
C GLN A 108 0.05 -14.37 3.95
N ILE A 109 -0.88 -13.68 4.64
CA ILE A 109 -0.60 -12.33 5.13
C ILE A 109 0.49 -12.34 6.22
N LEU A 110 0.57 -13.41 7.02
CA LEU A 110 1.64 -13.61 7.99
C LEU A 110 2.99 -13.87 7.30
N PHE A 111 3.00 -14.70 6.26
CA PHE A 111 4.21 -14.93 5.46
C PHE A 111 4.72 -13.68 4.76
N ASN A 112 3.82 -12.85 4.24
CA ASN A 112 4.22 -11.57 3.66
C ASN A 112 4.90 -10.68 4.70
N ARG A 113 4.35 -10.59 5.91
CA ARG A 113 4.91 -9.77 7.01
C ARG A 113 6.22 -10.32 7.56
N GLN A 114 6.50 -11.60 7.37
CA GLN A 114 7.75 -12.25 7.77
C GLN A 114 8.79 -12.29 6.64
N ASN A 115 8.51 -11.71 5.47
CA ASN A 115 9.41 -11.76 4.34
C ASN A 115 10.72 -10.96 4.65
N PRO A 116 11.91 -11.59 4.51
CA PRO A 116 13.18 -10.93 4.81
C PRO A 116 13.51 -9.75 3.89
N ALA A 117 13.06 -9.77 2.64
CA ALA A 117 13.22 -8.63 1.72
C ALA A 117 12.31 -7.46 2.14
N LEU A 118 11.11 -7.73 2.64
CA LEU A 118 10.22 -6.71 3.19
C LEU A 118 10.83 -6.08 4.45
N HIS A 119 11.36 -6.90 5.36
CA HIS A 119 12.09 -6.42 6.53
C HIS A 119 13.28 -5.55 6.13
N THR A 120 14.08 -6.01 5.15
CA THR A 120 15.24 -5.25 4.64
C THR A 120 14.83 -3.91 4.04
N ALA A 121 13.73 -3.85 3.30
CA ALA A 121 13.20 -2.62 2.71
C ALA A 121 12.84 -1.61 3.80
N PHE A 122 12.01 -2.00 4.78
CA PHE A 122 11.64 -1.12 5.89
C PHE A 122 12.84 -0.73 6.75
N ALA A 123 13.72 -1.68 7.06
CA ALA A 123 14.89 -1.42 7.91
C ALA A 123 15.82 -0.40 7.26
N SER A 124 16.02 -0.49 5.94
CA SER A 124 16.89 0.43 5.19
C SER A 124 16.32 1.85 5.14
N VAL A 125 15.01 2.00 4.99
CA VAL A 125 14.34 3.31 4.95
C VAL A 125 14.23 3.92 6.35
N LEU A 126 13.87 3.13 7.36
CA LEU A 126 13.69 3.58 8.75
C LEU A 126 14.99 3.60 9.57
N ARG A 127 16.11 3.14 8.99
CA ARG A 127 17.45 3.10 9.61
C ARG A 127 17.51 2.31 10.92
N THR A 128 16.72 1.24 11.02
CA THR A 128 16.74 0.33 12.16
C THR A 128 16.23 -1.06 11.78
N GLU A 129 16.88 -2.11 12.27
CA GLU A 129 16.43 -3.50 12.10
C GLU A 129 15.36 -3.89 13.15
N ASN A 130 15.23 -3.09 14.22
CA ASN A 130 14.28 -3.30 15.32
C ASN A 130 12.89 -2.78 14.90
N LEU A 131 12.22 -3.56 14.05
CA LEU A 131 10.90 -3.23 13.52
C LEU A 131 9.80 -3.98 14.27
N LEU A 132 8.68 -3.28 14.50
CA LEU A 132 7.44 -3.88 14.99
C LEU A 132 6.51 -4.15 13.81
N VAL A 133 5.87 -5.31 13.82
CA VAL A 133 4.88 -5.69 12.81
C VAL A 133 3.49 -5.23 13.28
N SER A 134 2.85 -4.37 12.49
CA SER A 134 1.43 -4.05 12.65
C SER A 134 0.58 -5.01 11.81
N HIS A 135 -0.52 -5.50 12.40
CA HIS A 135 -1.46 -6.38 11.72
C HIS A 135 -2.67 -5.60 11.24
N ASP A 136 -2.93 -5.69 9.94
CA ASP A 136 -4.01 -4.99 9.25
C ASP A 136 -4.64 -5.90 8.18
N ARG A 137 -5.51 -5.29 7.38
CA ARG A 137 -6.36 -5.87 6.35
C ARG A 137 -5.72 -5.81 4.96
N TYR A 138 -6.44 -6.35 3.98
CA TYR A 138 -6.14 -6.13 2.57
C TYR A 138 -6.95 -4.95 2.01
N GLY A 139 -6.42 -4.35 0.94
CA GLY A 139 -7.15 -3.43 0.08
C GLY A 139 -7.42 -4.06 -1.29
N MET A 140 -8.57 -3.76 -1.87
CA MET A 140 -8.95 -4.17 -3.23
C MET A 140 -9.86 -3.11 -3.84
N PHE A 141 -9.40 -2.51 -4.94
CA PHE A 141 -10.20 -1.61 -5.76
C PHE A 141 -10.86 -2.38 -6.90
N ARG A 142 -12.12 -2.07 -7.19
CA ARG A 142 -12.83 -2.62 -8.35
C ARG A 142 -12.38 -1.90 -9.62
N PRO A 143 -12.34 -2.57 -10.79
CA PRO A 143 -12.10 -1.92 -12.06
C PRO A 143 -13.17 -0.86 -12.34
N THR A 144 -12.74 0.32 -12.75
CA THR A 144 -13.61 1.50 -12.96
C THR A 144 -13.69 1.97 -14.41
N LYS A 145 -12.79 1.50 -15.28
CA LYS A 145 -12.68 2.01 -16.66
C LYS A 145 -13.99 1.87 -17.45
N GLU A 146 -14.60 0.68 -17.41
CA GLU A 146 -15.89 0.39 -18.04
C GLU A 146 -17.06 0.44 -17.04
N HIS A 147 -16.75 0.62 -15.75
CA HIS A 147 -17.70 0.62 -14.63
C HIS A 147 -17.45 1.79 -13.66
N PRO A 148 -17.65 3.05 -14.06
CA PRO A 148 -17.31 4.22 -13.24
C PRO A 148 -18.05 4.27 -11.90
N GLU A 149 -19.24 3.68 -11.83
CA GLU A 149 -20.05 3.55 -10.62
C GLU A 149 -19.38 2.72 -9.52
N ARG A 150 -18.33 1.97 -9.86
CA ARG A 150 -17.57 1.15 -8.90
C ARG A 150 -16.44 1.90 -8.21
N SER A 151 -16.18 3.14 -8.60
CA SER A 151 -15.12 3.98 -8.03
C SER A 151 -15.26 4.15 -6.51
N THR A 152 -14.12 4.16 -5.84
CA THR A 152 -14.02 4.54 -4.43
C THR A 152 -14.07 6.05 -4.29
N MET A 153 -14.44 6.54 -3.11
CA MET A 153 -14.48 7.98 -2.86
C MET A 153 -13.06 8.55 -2.88
N THR A 154 -12.92 9.74 -3.45
CA THR A 154 -11.67 10.51 -3.30
C THR A 154 -11.68 11.13 -1.90
N ASN A 155 -10.77 10.66 -1.05
CA ASN A 155 -10.61 11.16 0.32
C ASN A 155 -9.14 11.49 0.57
N LEU A 156 -8.72 12.72 0.25
CA LEU A 156 -7.38 13.17 0.60
C LEU A 156 -7.32 13.44 2.10
N HIS A 157 -6.60 12.61 2.82
CA HIS A 157 -6.46 12.69 4.28
C HIS A 157 -5.06 12.25 4.73
N LEU A 158 -4.79 12.44 6.03
CA LEU A 158 -3.63 11.90 6.71
C LEU A 158 -4.13 10.85 7.71
N ASP A 159 -3.56 9.64 7.68
CA ASP A 159 -3.95 8.56 8.58
C ASP A 159 -3.58 8.85 10.04
N MET A 160 -2.42 9.47 10.24
CA MET A 160 -1.90 9.83 11.56
C MET A 160 -1.97 11.34 11.77
N ASN A 161 -2.44 11.75 12.95
CA ASN A 161 -2.48 13.16 13.31
C ASN A 161 -1.05 13.72 13.47
N PRO A 162 -0.57 14.61 12.57
CA PRO A 162 0.80 15.09 12.60
C PRO A 162 1.11 15.95 13.84
N TRP A 163 0.10 16.57 14.45
CA TRP A 163 0.28 17.39 15.66
C TRP A 163 0.81 16.60 16.86
N LEU A 164 0.60 15.28 16.89
CA LEU A 164 1.15 14.42 17.95
C LEU A 164 2.67 14.22 17.84
N TYR A 165 3.29 14.65 16.74
CA TYR A 165 4.68 14.35 16.40
C TYR A 165 5.53 15.59 16.07
N ILE A 166 4.92 16.77 15.91
CA ILE A 166 5.63 18.01 15.58
C ILE A 166 6.59 18.48 16.68
N ASP A 167 6.23 18.30 17.96
CA ASP A 167 7.06 18.74 19.10
C ASP A 167 8.31 17.87 19.33
N ARG A 168 8.51 16.81 18.54
CA ARG A 168 9.71 15.94 18.61
C ARG A 168 10.75 16.25 17.54
N LEU A 169 10.49 17.25 16.69
CA LEU A 169 11.33 17.61 15.54
C LEU A 169 12.09 18.93 15.72
N PHE A 170 11.96 19.59 16.88
CA PHE A 170 12.69 20.81 17.24
C PHE A 170 13.38 20.68 18.60
#